data_AF-A0A961RIJ4-F1
#
_entry.id   AF-A0A961RIJ4-F1
#
_cell.length_a   1.000
_cell.length_b   1.000
_cell.length_c   1.000
_cell.angle_alpha   90.00
_cell.angle_beta   90.00
_cell.angle_gamma   90.00
#
_symmetry.space_group_name_H-M   'P 1'
#
loop_
_entity.id
_entity.type
_entity.pdbx_description
1 polymer ?
#
loop_
_entity_poly.entity_id
_entity_poly.type
_entity_poly.pdbx_seq_one_letter_code
_entity_poly.pdbx_strand_id
1 'polypeptide(L)'
;MSIVPLPAGAQDAAQTTAQTADEIIEEALEGTNALEEDFRRPKNNYCQIILGGEGVLREVPGLLELSSKSAGGRPGSAQVMTSNASFRISIDTPLGFHSAPRDGNNGVVMAASYSGNGASNFSETPGDIQHKLKKGITNIEAHLVAHRNGEPFPAGNYAAVLTLRCE
;
A
#
# COMPACT_ATOMS: atom_id res chain seq x y z
N MET A 1 1.81 58.36 -4.06
CA MET A 1 2.22 58.68 -5.45
C MET A 1 2.31 57.37 -6.20
N SER A 2 1.54 57.02 -7.22
CA SER A 2 0.61 57.72 -8.12
C SER A 2 -0.34 56.64 -8.69
N ILE A 3 -1.67 56.69 -8.55
CA ILE A 3 -2.70 57.35 -9.39
C ILE A 3 -2.76 56.83 -10.86
N VAL A 4 -3.71 55.89 -11.14
CA VAL A 4 -4.89 55.89 -12.08
C VAL A 4 -4.69 56.56 -13.48
N PRO A 5 -5.18 56.03 -14.65
CA PRO A 5 -6.61 55.74 -14.88
C PRO A 5 -7.07 54.61 -15.85
N LEU A 6 -8.39 54.37 -15.74
CA LEU A 6 -9.34 53.68 -16.64
C LEU A 6 -9.26 54.11 -18.12
N PRO A 7 -9.93 53.35 -19.00
CA PRO A 7 -11.05 53.98 -19.71
C PRO A 7 -12.39 53.22 -19.61
N ALA A 8 -13.45 53.98 -19.88
CA ALA A 8 -14.86 53.66 -19.80
C ALA A 8 -15.45 53.18 -21.13
N GLY A 9 -16.63 52.55 -21.04
CA GLY A 9 -17.55 52.23 -22.14
C GLY A 9 -18.46 51.07 -21.72
N ALA A 10 -19.58 51.30 -21.02
CA ALA A 10 -20.88 51.81 -21.50
C ALA A 10 -21.71 50.76 -22.28
N GLN A 11 -22.77 50.29 -21.59
CA GLN A 11 -24.12 49.93 -22.05
C GLN A 11 -24.28 48.80 -23.08
N ASP A 12 -24.94 47.70 -22.67
CA ASP A 12 -26.21 47.35 -23.32
C ASP A 12 -27.10 46.48 -22.41
N ALA A 13 -28.38 46.47 -22.77
CA ALA A 13 -29.57 46.28 -21.99
C ALA A 13 -29.78 44.91 -21.33
N ALA A 14 -30.57 44.98 -20.25
CA ALA A 14 -31.38 43.90 -19.72
C ALA A 14 -32.09 43.12 -20.85
N GLN A 15 -31.76 41.84 -20.97
CA GLN A 15 -32.63 40.85 -21.59
C GLN A 15 -33.11 39.91 -20.48
N THR A 16 -34.19 40.32 -19.82
CA THR A 16 -35.08 39.39 -19.11
C THR A 16 -35.86 38.64 -20.18
N THR A 17 -35.30 37.55 -20.69
CA THR A 17 -36.08 36.54 -21.39
C THR A 17 -36.84 35.78 -20.32
N ALA A 18 -38.15 36.05 -20.24
CA ALA A 18 -39.09 35.20 -19.53
C ALA A 18 -39.06 33.81 -20.21
N GLN A 19 -38.24 32.92 -19.69
CA GLN A 19 -38.30 31.50 -20.05
C GLN A 19 -39.65 30.99 -19.55
N THR A 20 -40.49 30.60 -20.48
CA THR A 20 -41.75 29.90 -20.19
C THR A 20 -41.43 28.62 -19.41
N ALA A 21 -42.26 28.31 -18.42
CA ALA A 21 -42.05 27.18 -17.50
C ALA A 21 -41.88 25.83 -18.23
N ASP A 22 -42.35 25.71 -19.47
CA ASP A 22 -42.17 24.52 -20.31
C ASP A 22 -40.71 24.32 -20.78
N GLU A 23 -39.90 25.38 -20.94
CA GLU A 23 -38.48 25.28 -21.37
C GLU A 23 -37.57 24.85 -20.21
N ILE A 24 -37.91 25.26 -18.97
CA ILE A 24 -37.16 24.90 -17.75
C ILE A 24 -37.31 23.41 -17.41
N ILE A 25 -38.43 22.79 -17.81
CA ILE A 25 -38.70 21.38 -17.53
C ILE A 25 -37.82 20.46 -18.40
N GLU A 26 -37.47 20.87 -19.62
CA GLU A 26 -36.65 20.04 -20.52
C GLU A 26 -35.16 20.03 -20.11
N GLU A 27 -34.63 21.17 -19.64
CA GLU A 27 -33.24 21.28 -19.16
C GLU A 27 -33.02 20.48 -17.85
N ALA A 28 -34.06 20.36 -17.01
CA ALA A 28 -34.01 19.58 -15.77
C ALA A 28 -33.98 18.06 -16.00
N LEU A 29 -34.52 17.57 -17.13
CA LEU A 29 -34.55 16.14 -17.47
C LEU A 29 -33.22 15.65 -18.08
N GLU A 30 -32.48 16.52 -18.76
CA GLU A 30 -31.12 16.20 -19.24
C GLU A 30 -30.08 16.19 -18.10
N GLY A 31 -30.26 17.04 -17.08
CA GLY A 31 -29.38 17.09 -15.90
C GLY A 31 -29.46 15.85 -14.99
N THR A 32 -30.59 15.13 -14.97
CA THR A 32 -30.76 13.91 -14.17
C THR A 32 -30.00 12.70 -14.73
N ASN A 33 -29.78 12.62 -16.04
CA ASN A 33 -29.03 11.52 -16.65
C ASN A 33 -27.51 11.62 -16.39
N ALA A 34 -26.99 12.83 -16.15
CA ALA A 34 -25.56 13.04 -15.87
C ALA A 34 -25.11 12.50 -14.49
N LEU A 35 -26.04 12.34 -13.53
CA LEU A 35 -25.75 11.73 -12.22
C LEU A 35 -25.79 10.20 -12.25
N GLU A 36 -26.50 9.59 -13.22
CA GLU A 36 -26.51 8.14 -13.42
C GLU A 36 -25.32 7.65 -14.27
N GLU A 37 -24.73 8.52 -15.10
CA GLU A 37 -23.54 8.17 -15.88
C GLU A 37 -22.24 8.06 -15.05
N ASP A 38 -22.18 8.67 -13.86
CA ASP A 38 -21.04 8.49 -12.94
C ASP A 38 -21.01 7.08 -12.32
N PHE A 39 -22.15 6.37 -12.33
CA PHE A 39 -22.24 4.96 -11.93
C PHE A 39 -21.75 3.97 -13.00
N ARG A 40 -21.59 4.41 -14.24
CA ARG A 40 -21.16 3.58 -15.37
C ARG A 40 -19.68 3.69 -15.71
N ARG A 41 -18.95 4.60 -15.08
CA ARG A 41 -17.49 4.63 -15.20
C ARG A 41 -16.92 3.41 -14.48
N PRO A 42 -16.09 2.59 -15.16
CA PRO A 42 -15.40 1.49 -14.49
C PRO A 42 -14.60 2.08 -13.32
N LYS A 43 -14.99 1.76 -12.09
CA LYS A 43 -14.18 2.06 -10.91
C LYS A 43 -12.90 1.26 -11.05
N ASN A 44 -11.81 1.95 -11.37
CA ASN A 44 -10.49 1.32 -11.41
C ASN A 44 -10.17 0.80 -10.02
N ASN A 45 -10.29 -0.51 -9.86
CA ASN A 45 -9.87 -1.21 -8.66
C ASN A 45 -8.35 -1.30 -8.71
N TYR A 46 -7.68 -0.79 -7.67
CA TYR A 46 -6.22 -0.88 -7.59
C TYR A 46 -5.79 -1.22 -6.17
N CYS A 47 -4.66 -1.91 -6.11
CA CYS A 47 -3.86 -2.06 -4.91
C CYS A 47 -2.46 -1.57 -5.20
N GLN A 48 -2.02 -0.53 -4.50
CA GLN A 48 -0.69 0.04 -4.65
C GLN A 48 0.13 -0.30 -3.41
N ILE A 49 1.33 -0.84 -3.63
CA ILE A 49 2.31 -1.11 -2.59
C ILE A 49 3.41 -0.05 -2.68
N ILE A 50 3.65 0.66 -1.59
CA ILE A 50 4.77 1.59 -1.42
C ILE A 50 5.70 0.98 -0.39
N LEU A 51 6.91 0.62 -0.80
CA LEU A 51 7.92 0.09 0.12
C LEU A 51 8.37 1.20 1.06
N GLY A 52 8.44 0.89 2.35
CA GLY A 52 8.95 1.76 3.40
C GLY A 52 10.42 1.50 3.66
N GLY A 53 10.76 1.26 4.93
CA GLY A 53 12.11 0.92 5.35
C GLY A 53 12.43 -0.58 5.24
N GLU A 54 13.69 -0.87 4.95
CA GLU A 54 14.26 -2.22 4.95
C GLU A 54 14.32 -2.81 6.38
N GLY A 55 14.10 -4.12 6.45
CA GLY A 55 14.26 -4.89 7.67
C GLY A 55 15.72 -5.17 8.00
N VAL A 56 15.99 -5.47 9.27
CA VAL A 56 17.32 -5.85 9.76
C VAL A 56 17.19 -7.17 10.49
N LEU A 57 17.92 -8.18 10.01
CA LEU A 57 18.09 -9.45 10.72
C LEU A 57 19.26 -9.33 11.69
N ARG A 58 19.06 -9.82 12.90
CA ARG A 58 20.11 -9.91 13.91
C ARG A 58 20.18 -11.32 14.46
N GLU A 59 21.39 -11.71 14.80
CA GLU A 59 21.66 -13.00 15.43
C GLU A 59 20.96 -13.14 16.78
N VAL A 60 20.47 -14.35 17.02
CA VAL A 60 20.02 -14.81 18.33
C VAL A 60 21.20 -15.50 19.02
N PRO A 61 21.32 -15.44 20.37
CA PRO A 61 22.35 -16.19 21.09
C PRO A 61 22.42 -17.66 20.65
N GLY A 62 23.62 -18.13 20.33
CA GLY A 62 23.86 -19.46 19.75
C GLY A 62 24.05 -19.47 18.23
N LEU A 63 23.80 -18.34 17.54
CA LEU A 63 24.08 -18.14 16.11
C LEU A 63 23.38 -19.14 15.16
N LEU A 64 22.36 -19.86 15.63
CA LEU A 64 21.53 -20.76 14.81
C LEU A 64 20.31 -20.05 14.21
N GLU A 65 20.07 -18.79 14.57
CA GLU A 65 18.95 -18.01 14.08
C GLU A 65 19.37 -16.57 13.78
N LEU A 66 18.97 -16.08 12.61
CA LEU A 66 18.96 -14.67 12.25
C LEU A 66 17.50 -14.21 12.19
N SER A 67 17.13 -13.24 13.02
CA SER A 67 15.75 -12.83 13.20
C SER A 67 15.60 -11.32 13.15
N SER A 68 14.53 -10.87 12.50
CA SER A 68 14.11 -9.46 12.57
C SER A 68 13.44 -9.10 13.89
N LYS A 69 13.14 -10.11 14.73
CA LYS A 69 12.50 -9.94 16.04
C LYS A 69 13.49 -9.99 17.21
N SER A 70 14.75 -10.34 16.95
CA SER A 70 15.77 -10.39 17.99
C SER A 70 16.22 -8.97 18.38
N ALA A 71 17.01 -8.86 19.46
CA ALA A 71 17.49 -7.57 19.94
C ALA A 71 18.30 -6.82 18.87
N GLY A 72 17.87 -5.61 18.54
CA GLY A 72 18.44 -4.79 17.46
C GLY A 72 17.96 -5.16 16.05
N GLY A 73 17.15 -6.21 15.91
CA GLY A 73 16.43 -6.53 14.68
C GLY A 73 15.30 -5.52 14.43
N ARG A 74 14.84 -5.46 13.18
CA ARG A 74 13.71 -4.60 12.79
C ARG A 74 12.92 -5.23 11.64
N PRO A 75 11.58 -5.14 11.62
CA PRO A 75 10.79 -5.55 10.46
C PRO A 75 11.08 -4.68 9.23
N GLY A 76 10.83 -5.25 8.06
CA GLY A 76 10.61 -4.45 6.85
C GLY A 76 9.23 -3.80 6.92
N SER A 77 9.06 -2.64 6.28
CA SER A 77 7.79 -1.91 6.29
C SER A 77 7.31 -1.59 4.88
N ALA A 78 5.99 -1.54 4.71
CA ALA A 78 5.34 -1.10 3.48
C ALA A 78 4.00 -0.42 3.79
N GLN A 79 3.53 0.42 2.87
CA GLN A 79 2.16 0.93 2.88
C GLN A 79 1.40 0.33 1.71
N VAL A 80 0.19 -0.14 2.00
CA VAL A 80 -0.71 -0.71 0.99
C VAL A 80 -1.96 0.14 0.91
N MET A 81 -2.19 0.72 -0.27
CA MET A 81 -3.34 1.54 -0.57
C MET A 81 -4.31 0.79 -1.48
N THR A 82 -5.54 0.60 -1.02
CA THR A 82 -6.59 -0.11 -1.75
C THR A 82 -7.77 0.81 -2.07
N SER A 83 -8.30 0.72 -3.28
CA SER A 83 -9.48 1.51 -3.67
C SER A 83 -10.81 0.92 -3.22
N ASN A 84 -10.83 -0.36 -2.82
CA ASN A 84 -12.00 -1.08 -2.33
C ASN A 84 -11.59 -2.18 -1.32
N ALA A 85 -12.53 -3.04 -0.93
CA ALA A 85 -12.28 -4.17 -0.01
C ALA A 85 -12.25 -5.55 -0.68
N SER A 86 -12.01 -5.64 -2.00
CA SER A 86 -11.86 -6.93 -2.69
C SER A 86 -10.44 -7.49 -2.59
N PHE A 87 -9.47 -6.64 -2.26
CA PHE A 87 -8.06 -7.00 -2.22
C PHE A 87 -7.70 -7.85 -0.99
N ARG A 88 -6.76 -8.76 -1.21
CA ARG A 88 -6.08 -9.55 -0.20
C ARG A 88 -4.59 -9.31 -0.28
N ILE A 89 -3.92 -9.49 0.86
CA ILE A 89 -2.48 -9.36 1.00
C ILE A 89 -1.88 -10.65 1.52
N SER A 90 -0.67 -10.98 1.10
CA SER A 90 0.16 -12.06 1.62
C SER A 90 1.65 -11.76 1.40
N ILE A 91 2.52 -12.53 2.05
CA ILE A 91 3.97 -12.49 1.88
C ILE A 91 4.49 -13.86 1.44
N ASP A 92 5.18 -13.89 0.30
CA ASP A 92 5.95 -15.08 -0.07
C ASP A 92 7.24 -15.12 0.74
N THR A 93 7.44 -16.22 1.46
CA THR A 93 8.67 -16.46 2.22
C THR A 93 9.78 -16.92 1.26
N PRO A 94 10.97 -16.31 1.28
CA PRO A 94 12.11 -16.77 0.48
C PRO A 94 12.55 -18.16 0.92
N LEU A 95 13.05 -18.96 -0.03
CA LEU A 95 13.59 -20.30 0.27
C LEU A 95 14.99 -20.26 0.90
N GLY A 96 15.66 -19.10 0.88
CA GLY A 96 17.02 -18.90 1.36
C GLY A 96 17.48 -17.46 1.16
N PHE A 97 18.72 -17.16 1.56
CA PHE A 97 19.29 -15.84 1.36
C PHE A 97 19.63 -15.62 -0.12
N HIS A 98 19.32 -14.43 -0.62
CA HIS A 98 19.73 -13.95 -1.93
C HIS A 98 21.25 -13.72 -2.00
N SER A 99 21.86 -13.27 -0.90
CA SER A 99 23.30 -13.16 -0.72
C SER A 99 23.69 -13.68 0.65
N ALA A 100 24.71 -14.54 0.71
CA ALA A 100 25.24 -15.13 1.94
C ALA A 100 26.72 -15.48 1.78
N PRO A 101 27.47 -15.62 2.90
CA PRO A 101 28.80 -16.21 2.88
C PRO A 101 28.77 -17.64 2.36
N ARG A 102 29.96 -18.18 2.05
CA ARG A 102 30.10 -19.59 1.65
C ARG A 102 29.45 -20.50 2.70
N ASP A 103 28.67 -21.47 2.23
CA ASP A 103 27.91 -22.42 3.06
C ASP A 103 26.80 -21.79 3.94
N GLY A 104 26.58 -20.48 3.85
CA GLY A 104 25.62 -19.74 4.67
C GLY A 104 24.15 -20.07 4.40
N ASN A 105 23.83 -20.66 3.24
CA ASN A 105 22.49 -21.15 2.88
C ASN A 105 22.27 -22.63 3.22
N ASN A 106 23.30 -23.36 3.65
CA ASN A 106 23.16 -24.80 3.88
C ASN A 106 22.31 -25.05 5.12
N GLY A 107 21.24 -25.85 4.95
CA GLY A 107 20.35 -26.23 6.05
C GLY A 107 19.52 -25.08 6.62
N VAL A 108 19.36 -23.99 5.86
CA VAL A 108 18.56 -22.83 6.28
C VAL A 108 17.07 -23.07 5.99
N VAL A 109 16.24 -22.77 6.97
CA VAL A 109 14.79 -22.73 6.87
C VAL A 109 14.33 -21.32 7.21
N MET A 110 13.48 -20.74 6.37
CA MET A 110 12.98 -19.38 6.55
C MET A 110 11.49 -19.38 6.88
N ALA A 111 11.09 -18.45 7.73
CA ALA A 111 9.70 -18.18 8.08
C ALA A 111 9.45 -16.68 8.03
N ALA A 112 8.46 -16.26 7.23
CA ALA A 112 7.98 -14.89 7.23
C ALA A 112 6.68 -14.77 8.03
N SER A 113 6.49 -13.62 8.66
CA SER A 113 5.25 -13.25 9.34
C SER A 113 4.99 -11.76 9.13
N TYR A 114 3.73 -11.34 9.21
CA TYR A 114 3.40 -9.93 9.03
C TYR A 114 2.16 -9.52 9.80
N SER A 115 2.09 -8.22 10.09
CA SER A 115 0.96 -7.57 10.73
C SER A 115 0.54 -6.34 9.94
N GLY A 116 -0.63 -5.79 10.25
CA GLY A 116 -1.11 -4.58 9.60
C GLY A 116 -1.92 -3.68 10.53
N ASN A 117 -1.77 -2.37 10.33
CA ASN A 117 -2.54 -1.35 11.05
C ASN A 117 -3.01 -0.22 10.11
N GLY A 118 -3.98 0.58 10.56
CA GLY A 118 -4.57 1.68 9.79
C GLY A 118 -5.98 1.34 9.32
N ALA A 119 -6.23 1.39 8.00
CA ALA A 119 -7.54 1.04 7.44
C ALA A 119 -7.92 -0.43 7.74
N SER A 120 -6.95 -1.35 7.63
CA SER A 120 -7.08 -2.74 8.06
C SER A 120 -6.21 -2.94 9.30
N ASN A 121 -6.73 -3.62 10.32
CA ASN A 121 -5.99 -3.94 11.53
C ASN A 121 -6.04 -5.45 11.75
N PHE A 122 -4.88 -6.09 11.85
CA PHE A 122 -4.75 -7.52 12.13
C PHE A 122 -3.44 -7.78 12.87
N SER A 123 -3.49 -8.74 13.81
CA SER A 123 -2.31 -9.19 14.53
C SER A 123 -1.34 -9.91 13.61
N GLU A 124 -0.12 -10.13 14.10
CA GLU A 124 0.87 -10.89 13.37
C GLU A 124 0.37 -12.29 12.98
N THR A 125 0.59 -12.65 11.71
CA THR A 125 0.21 -13.93 11.10
C THR A 125 1.36 -14.50 10.27
N PRO A 126 1.40 -15.80 9.95
CA PRO A 126 2.32 -16.34 8.95
C PRO A 126 2.14 -15.70 7.56
N GLY A 127 3.23 -15.55 6.82
CA GLY A 127 3.28 -14.85 5.53
C GLY A 127 2.33 -15.40 4.47
N ASP A 128 2.14 -16.72 4.43
CA ASP A 128 1.30 -17.43 3.48
C ASP A 128 -0.21 -17.31 3.77
N ILE A 129 -0.58 -16.83 4.95
CA ILE A 129 -1.98 -16.59 5.31
C ILE A 129 -2.43 -15.26 4.71
N GLN A 130 -3.45 -15.32 3.85
CA GLN A 130 -4.02 -14.13 3.21
C GLN A 130 -4.89 -13.32 4.18
N HIS A 131 -4.72 -12.00 4.17
CA HIS A 131 -5.60 -11.07 4.88
C HIS A 131 -6.40 -10.19 3.93
N LYS A 132 -7.70 -10.10 4.17
CA LYS A 132 -8.59 -9.19 3.44
C LYS A 132 -8.35 -7.76 3.89
N LEU A 133 -8.12 -6.85 2.94
CA LEU A 133 -7.95 -5.43 3.21
C LEU A 133 -9.28 -4.67 3.11
N LYS A 134 -9.43 -3.65 3.95
CA LYS A 134 -10.44 -2.60 3.80
C LYS A 134 -9.92 -1.52 2.86
N LYS A 135 -10.82 -0.73 2.27
CA LYS A 135 -10.48 0.46 1.49
C LYS A 135 -9.68 1.45 2.34
N GLY A 136 -8.58 1.96 1.79
CA GLY A 136 -7.74 2.97 2.43
C GLY A 136 -6.28 2.55 2.51
N ILE A 137 -5.53 3.19 3.41
CA ILE A 137 -4.10 2.93 3.62
C ILE A 137 -3.94 2.00 4.83
N THR A 138 -3.23 0.89 4.62
CA THR A 138 -2.82 -0.04 5.66
C THR A 138 -1.29 -0.06 5.71
N ASN A 139 -0.68 0.21 6.86
CA ASN A 139 0.75 -0.01 7.04
C ASN A 139 0.98 -1.48 7.38
N ILE A 140 2.02 -2.05 6.81
CA ILE A 140 2.41 -3.45 6.95
C ILE A 140 3.80 -3.51 7.57
N GLU A 141 3.95 -4.35 8.58
CA GLU A 141 5.25 -4.72 9.15
C GLU A 141 5.49 -6.20 8.85
N ALA A 142 6.61 -6.49 8.20
CA ALA A 142 6.99 -7.82 7.77
C ALA A 142 8.25 -8.27 8.50
N HIS A 143 8.14 -9.40 9.20
CA HIS A 143 9.23 -10.05 9.87
C HIS A 143 9.70 -11.26 9.07
N LEU A 144 11.01 -11.49 9.12
CA LEU A 144 11.66 -12.70 8.64
C LEU A 144 12.49 -13.31 9.78
N VAL A 145 12.46 -14.63 9.86
CA VAL A 145 13.31 -15.46 10.70
C VAL A 145 13.97 -16.50 9.80
N ALA A 146 15.29 -16.63 9.91
CA ALA A 146 16.06 -17.66 9.25
C ALA A 146 16.71 -18.53 10.32
N HIS A 147 16.34 -19.80 10.35
CA HIS A 147 16.91 -20.79 11.24
C HIS A 147 17.87 -21.68 10.46
N ARG A 148 19.00 -22.07 11.06
CA ARG A 148 19.96 -23.00 10.46
C ARG A 148 20.07 -24.27 11.29
N ASN A 149 19.88 -25.40 10.64
CA ASN A 149 19.94 -26.70 11.29
C ASN A 149 21.40 -27.15 11.50
N GLY A 150 21.77 -27.44 12.75
CA GLY A 150 23.01 -28.12 13.13
C GLY A 150 24.23 -27.21 13.32
N GLU A 151 24.46 -26.25 12.44
CA GLU A 151 25.69 -25.42 12.45
C GLU A 151 25.41 -23.92 12.55
N PRO A 152 26.16 -23.15 13.37
CA PRO A 152 26.07 -21.69 13.46
C PRO A 152 26.20 -20.99 12.10
N PHE A 153 25.43 -19.94 11.86
CA PHE A 153 25.60 -19.09 10.68
C PHE A 153 27.07 -18.61 10.56
N PRO A 154 27.75 -18.85 9.43
CA PRO A 154 29.10 -18.35 9.24
C PRO A 154 29.13 -16.81 9.27
N ALA A 155 30.23 -16.24 9.74
CA ALA A 155 30.36 -14.79 9.82
C ALA A 155 30.31 -14.14 8.42
N GLY A 156 29.54 -13.07 8.29
CA GLY A 156 29.50 -12.25 7.07
C GLY A 156 28.15 -11.58 6.84
N ASN A 157 27.98 -11.06 5.62
CA ASN A 157 26.79 -10.31 5.23
C ASN A 157 25.73 -11.25 4.64
N TYR A 158 24.49 -11.05 5.06
CA TYR A 158 23.33 -11.81 4.60
C TYR A 158 22.28 -10.84 4.05
N ALA A 159 21.66 -11.21 2.94
CA ALA A 159 20.53 -10.48 2.38
C ALA A 159 19.44 -11.46 1.92
N ALA A 160 18.19 -11.20 2.28
CA ALA A 160 17.03 -11.97 1.86
C ALA A 160 15.95 -11.02 1.31
N VAL A 161 15.09 -11.53 0.43
CA VAL A 161 14.02 -10.75 -0.20
C VAL A 161 12.67 -11.36 0.19
N LEU A 162 11.83 -10.56 0.83
CA LEU A 162 10.41 -10.88 1.05
C LEU A 162 9.60 -10.29 -0.11
N THR A 163 8.64 -11.05 -0.64
CA THR A 163 7.74 -10.54 -1.69
C THR A 163 6.36 -10.30 -1.09
N LEU A 164 5.94 -9.04 -1.03
CA LEU A 164 4.58 -8.66 -0.64
C LEU A 164 3.67 -8.71 -1.87
N ARG A 165 2.58 -9.46 -1.79
CA ARG A 165 1.58 -9.58 -2.86
C ARG A 165 0.29 -8.92 -2.44
N CYS A 166 -0.34 -8.23 -3.38
CA CYS A 166 -1.69 -7.72 -3.23
C CYS A 166 -2.51 -8.09 -4.46
N GLU A 167 -3.63 -8.77 -4.25
CA GLU A 167 -4.46 -9.39 -5.30
C GLU A 167 -5.95 -9.19 -5.05
#